data_AF-A0A6C2YM04-F1
#
_entry.id   AF-A0A6C2YM04-F1
#
_cell.length_a   1.000
_cell.length_b   1.000
_cell.length_c   1.000
_cell.angle_alpha   90.00
_cell.angle_beta   90.00
_cell.angle_gamma   90.00
#
_symmetry.space_group_name_H-M   'P 1'
#
loop_
_entity.id
_entity.type
_entity.pdbx_description
1 polymer ?
#
loop_
_entity_poly.entity_id
_entity_poly.type
_entity_poly.pdbx_seq_one_letter_code
_entity_poly.pdbx_strand_id
1 'polypeptide(L)'
;MKSLSPWLGVVFGLGMGLGLAAWHSYSTPKLIAANNDRYGDYVLVTGAASINPVEPMDAIWMLDYRSAKLLASIVDKNTGKVVGWAEADLMAEFGLAPRDQVHFLMTTGNIALGQSALYIAEVTTGKFGVYTLGANPNGQGLLIRRHDLSSFRAKAIRPGAGIPQPQINVPPANPALPNGAPNPVGAPVPVIPVQPKAIPGPMTK
;
A
#
# COMPACT_ATOMS: atom_id res chain seq x y z
N MET A 1 59.95 37.05 17.03
CA MET A 1 58.64 36.40 17.31
C MET A 1 58.26 35.65 16.04
N LYS A 2 58.26 34.31 16.07
CA LYS A 2 58.02 33.47 14.88
C LYS A 2 56.55 33.60 14.48
N SER A 3 56.25 33.78 13.19
CA SER A 3 54.92 34.06 12.67
C SER A 3 53.93 32.93 13.00
N LEU A 4 52.91 33.21 13.81
CA LEU A 4 51.79 32.30 14.13
C LEU A 4 50.74 32.21 13.01
N SER A 5 50.78 33.12 12.03
CA SER A 5 49.84 33.20 10.92
C SER A 5 49.62 31.91 10.10
N PRO A 6 50.64 31.09 9.76
CA PRO A 6 50.43 29.93 8.91
C PRO A 6 49.68 28.79 9.63
N TRP A 7 49.84 28.67 10.95
CA TRP A 7 49.18 27.60 11.73
C TRP A 7 47.68 27.84 11.93
N LEU A 8 47.25 29.10 12.02
CA LEU A 8 45.83 29.46 12.09
C LEU A 8 45.06 29.02 10.85
N GLY A 9 45.65 29.20 9.65
CA GLY A 9 45.03 28.75 8.40
C GLY A 9 44.84 27.23 8.34
N VAL A 10 45.81 26.47 8.84
CA VAL A 10 45.75 25.00 8.88
C VAL A 10 44.66 24.52 9.84
N VAL A 11 44.60 25.07 11.05
CA VAL A 11 43.58 24.68 12.05
C VAL A 11 42.18 25.03 11.55
N PHE A 12 42.00 26.22 10.97
CA PHE A 12 40.72 26.63 10.42
C PHE A 12 40.29 25.74 9.25
N GLY A 13 41.19 25.46 8.31
CA GLY A 13 40.92 24.58 7.18
C GLY A 13 40.56 23.16 7.61
N LEU A 14 41.27 22.60 8.59
CA LEU A 14 40.98 21.28 9.14
C LEU A 14 39.64 21.24 9.87
N GLY A 15 39.36 22.25 10.70
CA GLY A 15 38.09 22.36 11.43
C GLY A 15 36.90 22.47 10.48
N MET A 16 37.02 23.30 9.44
CA MET A 16 35.97 23.45 8.42
C MET A 16 35.80 22.17 7.59
N GLY A 17 36.90 21.50 7.23
CA GLY A 17 36.86 20.22 6.51
C GLY A 17 36.16 19.12 7.30
N LEU A 18 36.51 18.94 8.58
CA LEU A 18 35.87 17.97 9.47
C LEU A 18 34.40 18.33 9.75
N GLY A 19 34.09 19.61 9.93
CA GLY A 19 32.73 20.09 10.13
C GLY A 19 31.83 19.80 8.93
N LEU A 20 32.31 20.09 7.71
CA LEU A 20 31.58 19.79 6.47
C LEU A 20 31.45 18.29 6.23
N ALA A 21 32.50 17.50 6.52
CA ALA A 21 32.44 16.05 6.40
C ALA A 21 31.43 15.42 7.37
N ALA A 22 31.39 15.88 8.62
CA ALA A 22 30.41 15.45 9.61
C ALA A 22 29.01 15.86 9.16
N TRP A 23 28.80 17.12 8.78
CA TRP A 23 27.51 17.61 8.28
C TRP A 23 27.02 16.75 7.11
N HIS A 24 27.86 16.53 6.10
CA HIS A 24 27.52 15.73 4.92
C HIS A 24 27.16 14.29 5.29
N SER A 25 27.93 13.67 6.20
CA SER A 25 27.66 12.29 6.66
C SER A 25 26.33 12.16 7.41
N TYR A 26 25.91 13.20 8.13
CA TYR A 26 24.60 13.22 8.81
C TYR A 26 23.44 13.57 7.88
N SER A 27 23.69 14.31 6.80
CA SER A 27 22.65 14.81 5.91
C SER A 27 22.47 14.01 4.62
N THR A 28 23.39 13.10 4.28
CA THR A 28 23.18 12.17 3.15
C THR A 28 22.12 11.14 3.50
N PRO A 29 20.99 11.08 2.76
CA PRO A 29 20.04 9.99 2.89
C PRO A 29 20.77 8.67 2.62
N LYS A 30 20.63 7.68 3.51
CA LYS A 30 21.15 6.34 3.24
C LYS A 30 20.45 5.82 1.99
N LEU A 31 21.21 5.59 0.93
CA LEU A 31 20.70 4.98 -0.30
C LEU A 31 20.26 3.56 0.05
N ILE A 32 18.96 3.30 -0.05
CA ILE A 32 18.40 1.96 0.08
C ILE A 32 18.41 1.37 -1.33
N ALA A 33 19.31 0.42 -1.58
CA ALA A 33 19.33 -0.31 -2.83
C ALA A 33 18.23 -1.37 -2.80
N ALA A 34 17.24 -1.22 -3.69
CA ALA A 34 16.33 -2.30 -4.04
C ALA A 34 16.83 -2.94 -5.33
N ASN A 35 16.80 -4.27 -5.39
CA ASN A 35 17.10 -4.99 -6.62
C ASN A 35 15.95 -5.96 -6.93
N ASN A 36 15.77 -6.26 -8.21
CA ASN A 36 14.83 -7.25 -8.68
C ASN A 36 15.51 -8.20 -9.68
N ASP A 37 15.16 -9.46 -9.62
CA ASP A 37 15.57 -10.46 -10.59
C ASP A 37 14.41 -11.42 -10.89
N ARG A 38 14.41 -11.98 -12.09
CA ARG A 38 13.36 -12.88 -12.56
C ARG A 38 13.98 -14.09 -13.25
N TYR A 39 13.55 -15.27 -12.82
CA TYR A 39 13.97 -16.53 -13.44
C TYR A 39 12.78 -17.51 -13.52
N GLY A 40 12.39 -17.84 -14.75
CA GLY A 40 11.26 -18.75 -15.01
C GLY A 40 9.97 -18.29 -14.34
N ASP A 41 9.43 -19.17 -13.47
CA ASP A 41 8.20 -18.98 -12.70
C ASP A 41 8.43 -18.27 -11.35
N TYR A 42 9.57 -17.59 -11.18
CA TYR A 42 9.89 -16.89 -9.94
C TYR A 42 10.36 -15.45 -10.19
N VAL A 43 9.90 -14.52 -9.34
CA VAL A 43 10.50 -13.18 -9.19
C VAL A 43 11.05 -13.04 -7.78
N LEU A 44 12.24 -12.49 -7.65
CA LEU A 44 12.85 -12.11 -6.38
C LEU A 44 13.01 -10.60 -6.35
N VAL A 45 12.56 -9.93 -5.29
CA VAL A 45 12.83 -8.51 -5.06
C VAL A 45 13.25 -8.25 -3.63
N THR A 46 14.07 -7.23 -3.41
CA THR A 46 14.48 -6.77 -2.08
C THR A 46 13.89 -5.41 -1.75
N GLY A 47 13.65 -5.15 -0.47
CA GLY A 47 13.21 -3.84 0.01
C GLY A 47 13.28 -3.76 1.54
N ALA A 48 13.26 -2.56 2.11
CA ALA A 48 13.30 -2.40 3.55
C ALA A 48 11.99 -2.85 4.22
N ALA A 49 12.09 -3.57 5.33
CA ALA A 49 11.00 -3.86 6.25
C ALA A 49 11.22 -3.18 7.60
N SER A 50 10.19 -2.47 8.06
CA SER A 50 10.16 -1.82 9.36
C SER A 50 9.50 -2.74 10.40
N ILE A 51 10.18 -3.83 10.75
CA ILE A 51 9.78 -4.67 11.89
C ILE A 51 10.15 -3.99 13.20
N ASN A 52 11.31 -3.34 13.22
CA ASN A 52 11.78 -2.51 14.31
C ASN A 52 11.88 -1.06 13.81
N PRO A 53 11.21 -0.08 14.44
CA PRO A 53 11.27 1.32 14.03
C PRO A 53 12.67 1.93 14.19
N VAL A 54 13.54 1.34 15.02
CA VAL A 54 14.90 1.84 15.25
C VAL A 54 15.84 1.43 14.13
N GLU A 55 15.68 0.22 13.60
CA GLU A 55 16.62 -0.38 12.67
C GLU A 55 15.87 -1.12 11.55
N PRO A 56 15.82 -0.53 10.34
CA PRO A 56 15.22 -1.21 9.21
C PRO A 56 16.02 -2.46 8.84
N MET A 57 15.30 -3.52 8.50
CA MET A 57 15.87 -4.78 8.04
C MET A 57 15.62 -4.94 6.54
N ASP A 58 16.43 -5.73 5.87
CA ASP A 58 16.21 -6.06 4.47
C ASP A 58 15.21 -7.21 4.37
N ALA A 59 14.09 -6.93 3.71
CA ALA A 59 13.10 -7.92 3.33
C ALA A 59 13.43 -8.52 1.96
N ILE A 60 13.24 -9.82 1.87
CA ILE A 60 13.29 -10.59 0.64
C ILE A 60 11.87 -11.00 0.31
N TRP A 61 11.46 -10.71 -0.91
CA TRP A 61 10.17 -11.07 -1.45
C TRP A 61 10.37 -12.03 -2.60
N MET A 62 9.65 -13.13 -2.58
CA MET A 62 9.67 -14.12 -3.64
C MET A 62 8.26 -14.41 -4.10
N LEU A 63 8.03 -14.29 -5.40
CA LEU A 63 6.75 -14.55 -6.04
C LEU A 63 6.88 -15.84 -6.84
N ASP A 64 6.00 -16.80 -6.57
CA ASP A 64 5.85 -18.03 -7.35
C ASP A 64 4.61 -17.90 -8.26
N TYR A 65 4.83 -17.85 -9.57
CA TYR A 65 3.74 -17.74 -10.55
C TYR A 65 2.88 -19.01 -10.62
N ARG A 66 3.48 -20.18 -10.39
CA ARG A 66 2.81 -21.46 -10.57
C ARG A 66 1.80 -21.72 -9.47
N SER A 67 2.17 -21.39 -8.23
CA SER A 67 1.27 -21.51 -7.08
C SER A 67 0.50 -20.23 -6.77
N ALA A 68 0.80 -19.13 -7.47
CA ALA A 68 0.31 -17.79 -7.17
C ALA A 68 0.50 -17.43 -5.69
N LYS A 69 1.65 -17.83 -5.12
CA LYS A 69 2.02 -17.54 -3.74
C LYS A 69 3.04 -16.42 -3.68
N LEU A 70 2.80 -15.49 -2.76
CA LEU A 70 3.77 -14.50 -2.34
C LEU A 70 4.42 -14.98 -1.06
N LEU A 71 5.74 -15.03 -1.07
CA LEU A 71 6.58 -15.38 0.06
C LEU A 71 7.40 -14.15 0.46
N ALA A 72 7.52 -13.93 1.75
CA ALA A 72 8.30 -12.83 2.27
C ALA A 72 9.09 -13.27 3.50
N SER A 73 10.33 -12.82 3.59
CA SER A 73 11.19 -13.04 4.74
C SER A 73 12.04 -11.82 5.02
N ILE A 74 12.74 -11.84 6.14
CA ILE A 74 13.76 -10.85 6.51
C ILE A 74 15.12 -11.52 6.64
N VAL A 75 16.16 -10.74 6.39
CA VAL A 75 17.52 -11.11 6.76
C VAL A 75 17.84 -10.51 8.13
N ASP A 76 18.14 -11.36 9.09
CA ASP A 76 18.65 -10.93 10.39
C ASP A 76 20.07 -10.37 10.20
N LYS A 77 20.24 -9.09 10.51
CA LYS A 77 21.53 -8.39 10.37
C LYS A 77 22.65 -8.95 11.24
N ASN A 78 22.33 -9.59 12.36
CA ASN A 78 23.33 -10.10 13.30
C ASN A 78 23.88 -11.45 12.83
N THR A 79 23.02 -12.27 12.23
CA THR A 79 23.37 -13.63 11.81
C THR A 79 23.57 -13.76 10.30
N GLY A 80 23.10 -12.79 9.51
CA GLY A 80 23.05 -12.84 8.05
C GLY A 80 22.09 -13.89 7.50
N LYS A 81 21.21 -14.46 8.36
CA LYS A 81 20.32 -15.56 7.98
C LYS A 81 18.90 -15.06 7.71
N VAL A 82 18.23 -15.77 6.81
CA VAL A 82 16.81 -15.61 6.52
C VAL A 82 15.99 -16.14 7.70
N VAL A 83 15.07 -15.33 8.25
CA VAL A 83 14.30 -15.68 9.44
C VAL A 83 12.81 -15.75 9.14
N GLY A 84 12.26 -16.96 9.21
CA GLY A 84 10.83 -17.22 9.00
C GLY A 84 10.37 -16.93 7.57
N TRP A 85 9.19 -17.40 7.22
CA TRP A 85 8.54 -17.05 5.96
C TRP A 85 7.10 -16.67 6.26
N ALA A 86 6.69 -15.51 5.79
CA ALA A 86 5.29 -15.14 5.68
C ALA A 86 4.82 -15.53 4.27
N GLU A 87 3.61 -16.09 4.20
CA GLU A 87 2.97 -16.44 2.93
C GLU A 87 1.70 -15.61 2.75
N ALA A 88 1.41 -15.24 1.51
CA ALA A 88 0.11 -14.73 1.09
C ALA A 88 -0.34 -15.46 -0.17
N ASP A 89 -1.61 -15.85 -0.20
CA ASP A 89 -2.25 -16.53 -1.34
C ASP A 89 -2.80 -15.48 -2.30
N LEU A 90 -2.06 -15.19 -3.36
CA LEU A 90 -2.47 -14.19 -4.35
C LEU A 90 -3.65 -14.68 -5.19
N MET A 91 -3.85 -15.99 -5.33
CA MET A 91 -5.01 -16.52 -6.06
C MET A 91 -6.30 -16.14 -5.34
N ALA A 92 -6.34 -16.37 -4.03
CA ALA A 92 -7.46 -15.97 -3.19
C ALA A 92 -7.62 -14.45 -3.14
N GLU A 93 -6.52 -13.71 -2.96
CA GLU A 93 -6.57 -12.25 -2.83
C GLU A 93 -7.00 -11.54 -4.11
N PHE A 94 -6.50 -11.98 -5.25
CA PHE A 94 -6.84 -11.42 -6.55
C PHE A 94 -8.10 -12.10 -7.14
N GLY A 95 -8.71 -13.07 -6.46
CA GLY A 95 -9.90 -13.78 -6.95
C GLY A 95 -9.70 -14.37 -8.35
N LEU A 96 -8.56 -15.04 -8.55
CA LEU A 96 -8.17 -15.68 -9.81
C LEU A 96 -8.72 -17.10 -9.85
N ALA A 97 -9.09 -17.61 -11.03
CA ALA A 97 -9.54 -18.99 -11.11
C ALA A 97 -8.33 -19.95 -10.99
N PRO A 98 -8.50 -21.12 -10.37
CA PRO A 98 -7.45 -22.13 -10.35
C PRO A 98 -7.03 -22.50 -11.77
N ARG A 99 -5.72 -22.55 -12.04
CA ARG A 99 -5.09 -22.86 -13.34
C ARG A 99 -5.20 -21.77 -14.42
N ASP A 100 -5.64 -20.56 -14.09
CA ASP A 100 -5.50 -19.44 -15.03
C ASP A 100 -4.02 -19.16 -15.33
N GLN A 101 -3.73 -18.77 -16.57
CA GLN A 101 -2.42 -18.25 -16.96
C GLN A 101 -2.27 -16.83 -16.40
N VAL A 102 -1.78 -16.76 -15.16
CA VAL A 102 -1.60 -15.51 -14.42
C VAL A 102 -0.23 -14.92 -14.73
N HIS A 103 -0.19 -13.61 -14.99
CA HIS A 103 1.05 -12.90 -15.27
C HIS A 103 1.20 -11.76 -14.29
N PHE A 104 1.97 -12.00 -13.24
CA PHE A 104 2.33 -10.98 -12.27
C PHE A 104 3.52 -10.12 -12.72
N LEU A 105 3.52 -8.87 -12.30
CA LEU A 105 4.68 -7.99 -12.19
C LEU A 105 4.85 -7.64 -10.71
N MET A 106 6.09 -7.58 -10.24
CA MET A 106 6.41 -7.31 -8.85
C MET A 106 7.59 -6.34 -8.76
N THR A 107 7.48 -5.35 -7.88
CA THR A 107 8.57 -4.43 -7.56
C THR A 107 8.40 -3.87 -6.15
N THR A 108 9.47 -3.32 -5.58
CA THR A 108 9.44 -2.62 -4.30
C THR A 108 9.64 -1.12 -4.52
N GLY A 109 9.13 -0.31 -3.60
CA GLY A 109 9.44 1.11 -3.55
C GLY A 109 9.41 1.64 -2.12
N ASN A 110 10.29 2.58 -1.83
CA ASN A 110 10.39 3.18 -0.50
C ASN A 110 9.22 4.15 -0.28
N ILE A 111 8.48 3.94 0.80
CA ILE A 111 7.35 4.80 1.20
C ILE A 111 7.71 5.71 2.38
N ALA A 112 8.65 5.28 3.21
CA ALA A 112 9.25 6.06 4.28
C ALA A 112 10.68 5.57 4.55
N LEU A 113 11.43 6.29 5.39
CA LEU A 113 12.77 5.86 5.79
C LEU A 113 12.69 4.49 6.47
N GLY A 114 13.36 3.48 5.90
CA GLY A 114 13.38 2.13 6.46
C GLY A 114 12.10 1.31 6.22
N GLN A 115 11.18 1.80 5.39
CA GLN A 115 9.96 1.08 5.04
C GLN A 115 9.72 1.11 3.53
N SER A 116 9.66 -0.07 2.93
CA SER A 116 9.28 -0.25 1.53
C SER A 116 7.90 -0.91 1.43
N ALA A 117 7.13 -0.47 0.45
CA ALA A 117 5.97 -1.18 -0.03
C ALA A 117 6.38 -2.14 -1.16
N LEU A 118 5.69 -3.26 -1.24
CA LEU A 118 5.70 -4.17 -2.37
C LEU A 118 4.48 -3.88 -3.23
N TYR A 119 4.70 -3.70 -4.52
CA TYR A 119 3.67 -3.50 -5.52
C TYR A 119 3.59 -4.76 -6.39
N ILE A 120 2.38 -5.32 -6.50
CA ILE A 120 2.11 -6.48 -7.35
C ILE A 120 0.99 -6.12 -8.31
N ALA A 121 1.21 -6.33 -9.60
CA ALA A 121 0.19 -6.19 -10.63
C ALA A 121 -0.06 -7.54 -11.29
N GLU A 122 -1.30 -8.01 -11.35
CA GLU A 122 -1.68 -9.11 -12.22
C GLU A 122 -2.16 -8.51 -13.55
N VAL A 123 -1.35 -8.74 -14.60
CA VAL A 123 -1.41 -8.00 -15.87
C VAL A 123 -2.64 -8.39 -16.69
N THR A 124 -3.09 -9.63 -16.60
CA THR A 124 -4.20 -10.16 -17.40
C THR A 124 -5.54 -9.57 -16.95
N THR A 125 -5.84 -9.63 -15.66
CA THR A 125 -7.06 -9.08 -15.04
C THR A 125 -6.98 -7.58 -14.79
N GLY A 126 -5.77 -7.02 -14.72
CA GLY A 126 -5.59 -5.59 -14.42
C GLY A 126 -5.75 -5.24 -12.95
N LYS A 127 -5.62 -6.22 -12.06
CA LYS A 127 -5.66 -6.02 -10.60
C LYS A 127 -4.28 -5.64 -10.08
N PHE A 128 -4.25 -4.80 -9.05
CA PHE A 128 -3.05 -4.26 -8.44
C PHE A 128 -3.17 -4.28 -6.92
N GLY A 129 -2.16 -4.81 -6.25
CA GLY A 129 -2.09 -4.91 -4.79
C GLY A 129 -0.87 -4.21 -4.23
N VAL A 130 -1.04 -3.60 -3.05
CA VAL A 130 0.03 -2.95 -2.28
C VAL A 130 0.21 -3.69 -0.96
N TYR A 131 1.44 -4.10 -0.66
CA TYR A 131 1.77 -4.91 0.50
C TYR A 131 2.93 -4.34 1.30
N THR A 132 3.01 -4.68 2.58
CA THR A 132 4.20 -4.47 3.41
C THR A 132 4.47 -5.68 4.27
N LEU A 133 5.73 -5.90 4.63
CA LEU A 133 6.13 -6.90 5.61
C LEU A 133 6.27 -6.26 6.99
N GLY A 134 5.75 -6.92 8.01
CA GLY A 134 5.90 -6.47 9.40
C GLY A 134 5.82 -7.62 10.38
N ALA A 135 6.01 -7.29 11.67
CA ALA A 135 5.79 -8.25 12.75
C ALA A 135 4.32 -8.72 12.75
N ASN A 136 4.12 -10.01 13.05
CA ASN A 136 2.80 -10.51 13.35
C ASN A 136 2.28 -9.85 14.65
N PRO A 137 1.08 -9.24 14.65
CA PRO A 137 0.48 -8.67 15.87
C PRO A 137 0.36 -9.65 17.03
N ASN A 138 0.27 -10.95 16.73
CA ASN A 138 0.20 -12.02 17.75
C ASN A 138 1.58 -12.37 18.36
N GLY A 139 2.63 -11.62 18.01
CA GLY A 139 3.96 -11.73 18.60
C GLY A 139 4.85 -12.84 18.01
N GLN A 140 4.34 -13.67 17.10
CA GLN A 140 5.12 -14.76 16.48
C GLN A 140 5.23 -14.60 14.96
N GLY A 141 6.47 -14.41 14.51
CA GLY A 141 6.84 -14.44 13.10
C GLY A 141 6.49 -13.17 12.32
N LEU A 142 6.50 -13.34 11.00
CA LEU A 142 6.28 -12.29 10.01
C LEU A 142 4.84 -12.35 9.49
N LEU A 143 4.32 -11.20 9.08
CA LEU A 143 3.03 -11.11 8.40
C LEU A 143 3.15 -10.17 7.20
N ILE A 144 2.66 -10.64 6.05
CA ILE A 144 2.41 -9.81 4.89
C ILE A 144 1.07 -9.12 5.10
N ARG A 145 1.05 -7.78 5.04
CA ARG A 145 -0.16 -6.97 5.19
C ARG A 145 -0.51 -6.33 3.86
N ARG A 146 -1.75 -6.55 3.40
CA ARG A 146 -2.32 -5.85 2.25
C ARG A 146 -2.87 -4.49 2.68
N HIS A 147 -2.44 -3.43 2.00
CA HIS A 147 -2.91 -2.06 2.21
C HIS A 147 -3.98 -1.65 1.21
N ASP A 148 -3.83 -2.08 -0.03
CA ASP A 148 -4.77 -1.76 -1.11
C ASP A 148 -4.90 -2.92 -2.09
N LEU A 149 -6.07 -3.01 -2.72
CA LEU A 149 -6.35 -3.86 -3.86
C LEU A 149 -7.26 -3.11 -4.83
N SER A 150 -6.68 -2.61 -5.91
CA SER A 150 -7.35 -1.77 -6.91
C SER A 150 -7.25 -2.40 -8.31
N SER A 151 -8.00 -1.83 -9.26
CA SER A 151 -7.91 -2.20 -10.68
C SER A 151 -7.35 -1.03 -11.47
N PHE A 152 -6.30 -1.25 -12.25
CA PHE A 152 -5.74 -0.23 -13.14
C PHE A 152 -6.29 -0.32 -14.57
N ARG A 153 -7.07 -1.36 -14.88
CA ARG A 153 -7.87 -1.42 -16.10
C ARG A 153 -9.26 -0.88 -15.79
N ALA A 154 -9.70 0.11 -16.57
CA ALA A 154 -11.09 0.54 -16.54
C ALA A 154 -11.96 -0.66 -16.90
N LYS A 155 -12.97 -0.94 -16.08
CA LYS A 155 -14.03 -1.87 -16.48
C LYS A 155 -14.69 -1.22 -17.69
N ALA A 156 -14.44 -1.74 -18.88
CA ALA A 156 -14.97 -1.14 -20.10
C ALA A 156 -16.48 -0.95 -19.90
N ILE A 157 -16.92 0.31 -19.83
CA ILE A 157 -18.33 0.65 -19.88
C ILE A 157 -18.73 0.21 -21.28
N ARG A 158 -19.34 -0.97 -21.40
CA ARG A 158 -19.83 -1.46 -22.69
C ARG A 158 -20.75 -0.36 -23.24
N PRO A 159 -20.39 0.32 -24.35
CA PRO A 159 -21.28 1.29 -24.97
C PRO A 159 -22.48 0.50 -25.46
N GLY A 160 -23.61 0.58 -24.74
CA GLY A 160 -24.80 -0.25 -24.99
C GLY A 160 -25.27 -1.10 -23.81
N ALA A 161 -24.55 -1.14 -22.68
CA ALA A 161 -25.19 -1.47 -21.42
C ALA A 161 -26.12 -0.30 -21.09
N GLY A 162 -27.39 -0.44 -21.48
CA GLY A 162 -28.40 0.59 -21.32
C GLY A 162 -28.32 1.22 -19.94
N ILE A 163 -28.47 2.53 -19.89
CA ILE A 163 -28.72 3.26 -18.64
C ILE A 163 -29.72 2.40 -17.86
N PRO A 164 -29.41 1.98 -16.61
CA PRO A 164 -30.38 1.27 -15.80
C PRO A 164 -31.61 2.17 -15.79
N GLN A 165 -32.69 1.74 -16.48
CA GLN A 165 -33.94 2.47 -16.35
C GLN A 165 -34.19 2.50 -14.86
N PRO A 166 -34.43 3.68 -14.26
CA PRO A 166 -34.85 3.71 -12.87
C PRO A 166 -36.01 2.73 -12.78
N GLN A 167 -35.83 1.64 -12.04
CA GLN A 167 -36.93 0.76 -11.70
C GLN A 167 -37.86 1.64 -10.87
N ILE A 168 -38.82 2.24 -11.55
CA ILE A 168 -40.01 2.78 -10.93
C ILE A 168 -40.62 1.53 -10.30
N ASN A 169 -40.42 1.39 -8.99
CA ASN A 169 -41.04 0.36 -8.19
C ASN A 169 -42.53 0.69 -8.20
N VAL A 170 -43.22 0.32 -9.28
CA VAL A 170 -44.68 0.42 -9.37
C VAL A 170 -45.18 -0.68 -8.44
N PRO A 171 -45.77 -0.35 -7.28
CA PRO A 171 -46.31 -1.37 -6.39
C PRO A 171 -47.37 -2.17 -7.15
N PRO A 172 -47.50 -3.48 -6.88
CA PRO A 172 -48.49 -4.32 -7.53
C PRO A 172 -49.89 -3.73 -7.34
N ALA A 173 -50.65 -3.68 -8.44
CA ALA A 173 -52.00 -3.15 -8.46
C ALA A 173 -52.85 -3.82 -7.37
N ASN A 174 -53.28 -3.02 -6.40
CA ASN A 174 -54.15 -3.45 -5.33
C ASN A 174 -55.52 -3.82 -5.93
N PRO A 175 -56.08 -5.02 -5.70
CA PRO A 175 -57.40 -5.38 -6.20
C PRO A 175 -58.47 -4.52 -5.50
N ALA A 176 -59.19 -3.73 -6.31
CA ALA A 176 -60.52 -3.17 -6.08
C ALA A 176 -60.91 -2.77 -4.64
N LEU A 177 -60.91 -1.47 -4.36
CA LEU A 177 -61.78 -0.89 -3.33
C LEU A 177 -63.04 -0.29 -3.97
N PRO A 178 -64.21 -0.34 -3.30
CA PRO A 178 -65.46 0.19 -3.84
C PRO A 178 -65.45 1.73 -3.89
N ASN A 179 -65.96 2.27 -4.99
CA ASN A 179 -66.17 3.69 -5.22
C ASN A 179 -66.98 4.35 -4.08
N GLY A 180 -66.50 5.46 -3.51
CA GLY A 180 -67.40 6.39 -2.82
C GLY A 180 -66.89 7.28 -1.68
N ALA A 181 -65.61 7.62 -1.55
CA ALA A 181 -65.17 8.59 -0.54
C ALA A 181 -64.48 9.82 -1.17
N PRO A 182 -64.89 11.06 -0.82
CA PRO A 182 -64.19 12.27 -1.24
C PRO A 182 -62.81 12.38 -0.56
N ASN A 183 -61.79 12.73 -1.35
CA ASN A 183 -60.41 12.90 -0.90
C ASN A 183 -60.30 13.98 0.19
N PRO A 184 -59.69 13.69 1.36
CA PRO A 184 -59.31 14.73 2.30
C PRO A 184 -58.12 15.53 1.75
N VAL A 185 -58.30 16.84 1.72
CA VAL A 185 -57.28 17.84 1.39
C VAL A 185 -56.17 17.83 2.44
N GLY A 186 -54.93 17.68 1.99
CA GLY A 186 -53.73 18.26 2.60
C GLY A 186 -53.25 17.66 3.93
N ALA A 187 -52.32 16.72 3.84
CA ALA A 187 -51.34 16.51 4.91
C ALA A 187 -49.95 16.95 4.40
N PRO A 188 -49.25 17.86 5.08
CA PRO A 188 -47.91 18.29 4.68
C PRO A 188 -46.90 17.16 4.86
N VAL A 189 -46.03 16.99 3.87
CA VAL A 189 -44.93 16.03 3.88
C VAL A 189 -43.90 16.48 4.93
N PRO A 190 -43.47 15.61 5.86
CA PRO A 190 -42.47 15.99 6.86
C PRO A 190 -41.10 16.19 6.19
N VAL A 191 -40.56 17.40 6.34
CA VAL A 191 -39.20 17.75 5.91
C VAL A 191 -38.23 17.07 6.88
N ILE A 192 -37.42 16.14 6.36
CA ILE A 192 -36.36 15.49 7.12
C ILE A 192 -35.20 16.49 7.29
N PRO A 193 -34.78 16.83 8.53
CA PRO A 193 -33.66 17.74 8.73
C PRO A 193 -32.36 17.08 8.27
N VAL A 194 -31.65 17.73 7.35
CA VAL A 194 -30.29 17.34 6.96
C VAL A 194 -29.35 17.65 8.12
N GLN A 195 -28.77 16.62 8.74
CA GLN A 195 -27.77 16.79 9.79
C GLN A 195 -26.47 17.39 9.22
N PRO A 196 -25.95 18.51 9.76
CA PRO A 196 -24.68 19.07 9.35
C PRO A 196 -23.52 18.15 9.77
N LYS A 197 -22.64 17.85 8.80
CA LYS A 197 -21.41 17.10 9.01
C LYS A 197 -20.44 17.94 9.86
N ALA A 198 -20.03 17.42 11.02
CA ALA A 198 -19.12 18.09 11.93
C ALA A 198 -17.73 18.30 11.28
N ILE A 199 -17.23 19.52 11.37
CA ILE A 199 -15.89 19.92 10.92
C ILE A 199 -14.90 19.63 12.07
N PRO A 200 -13.81 18.87 11.86
CA PRO A 200 -12.79 18.65 12.89
C PRO A 200 -12.07 19.96 13.25
N GLY A 201 -12.01 20.27 14.54
CA GLY A 201 -11.31 21.45 15.06
C GLY A 201 -9.79 21.37 14.91
N PRO A 202 -9.08 22.52 15.00
CA PRO A 202 -7.64 22.58 14.84
C PRO A 202 -6.91 21.94 16.02
N MET A 203 -5.93 21.08 15.71
CA MET A 203 -5.00 20.55 16.71
C MET A 203 -4.08 21.68 17.18
N THR A 204 -4.15 22.01 18.47
CA THR A 204 -3.17 22.85 19.15
C THR A 204 -1.84 22.12 19.27
N LYS A 205 -0.76 22.83 18.93
CA LYS A 205 0.63 22.40 19.06
C LYS A 205 1.07 22.29 20.51
#